data_AF-A0A915ELL1-F1
#
_entry.id   AF-A0A915ELL1-F1
#
_cell.length_a   1.000
_cell.length_b   1.000
_cell.length_c   1.000
_cell.angle_alpha   90.00
_cell.angle_beta   90.00
_cell.angle_gamma   90.00
#
_symmetry.space_group_name_H-M   'P 1'
#
loop_
_entity.id
_entity.type
_entity.pdbx_description
1 polymer ?
#
loop_
_entity_poly.entity_id
_entity_poly.type
_entity_poly.pdbx_seq_one_letter_code
_entity_poly.pdbx_strand_id
1 'polypeptide(L)'
;MSTINEKQLNTLEELNASKRVVVILIKWKYPFFTELQNFQKPRDTGLVGIFAEQTKAQMFEGFEKHFDLIFWYKADYTLFEGVYCDLNTIFVPEVTDLVQKISKKISINKLKLLDTEELMIDFLCQLRKDFRIAGNLKKLD
;
A
#
# COMPACT_ATOMS: atom_id res chain seq x y z
N MET A 1 5.86 0.10 -16.26
CA MET A 1 4.60 0.45 -15.57
C MET A 1 3.91 -0.85 -15.20
N SER A 2 3.71 -1.10 -13.91
CA SER A 2 2.95 -2.26 -13.45
C SER A 2 1.49 -2.18 -13.90
N THR A 3 1.09 -3.10 -14.76
CA THR A 3 -0.30 -3.22 -15.24
C THR A 3 -1.07 -4.14 -14.31
N ILE A 4 -2.21 -3.67 -13.79
CA ILE A 4 -3.12 -4.52 -13.01
C ILE A 4 -3.75 -5.53 -13.97
N ASN A 5 -3.55 -6.82 -13.73
CA ASN A 5 -4.11 -7.87 -14.57
C ASN A 5 -5.58 -8.16 -14.23
N GLU A 6 -6.27 -8.92 -15.08
CA GLU A 6 -7.70 -9.22 -14.94
C GLU A 6 -8.05 -9.88 -13.60
N LYS A 7 -7.23 -10.82 -13.13
CA LYS A 7 -7.43 -11.47 -11.83
C LYS A 7 -7.39 -10.46 -10.68
N GLN A 8 -6.42 -9.55 -10.71
CA GLN A 8 -6.27 -8.50 -9.70
C GLN A 8 -7.44 -7.50 -9.76
N LEU A 9 -7.94 -7.19 -10.96
CA LEU A 9 -9.14 -6.36 -11.13
C LEU A 9 -10.37 -7.01 -10.49
N ASN A 10 -10.59 -8.30 -10.75
CA ASN A 10 -11.69 -9.05 -10.15
C ASN A 10 -11.61 -9.07 -8.62
N THR A 11 -10.41 -9.29 -8.06
CA THR A 11 -10.20 -9.20 -6.61
C THR A 11 -10.54 -7.81 -6.06
N LEU A 12 -10.16 -6.72 -6.73
CA LEU A 12 -10.51 -5.36 -6.29
C LEU A 12 -12.03 -5.12 -6.31
N GLU A 13 -12.73 -5.63 -7.32
CA GLU A 13 -14.18 -5.53 -7.42
C GLU A 13 -14.90 -6.34 -6.33
N GLU A 14 -14.42 -7.56 -6.06
CA GLU A 14 -14.91 -8.39 -4.94
C GLU A 14 -14.69 -7.71 -3.59
N LEU A 15 -13.52 -7.10 -3.37
CA LEU A 15 -13.24 -6.35 -2.15
C LEU A 15 -14.18 -5.16 -2.01
N ASN A 16 -14.43 -4.43 -3.09
CA ASN A 16 -15.37 -3.31 -3.09
C ASN A 16 -16.80 -3.76 -2.76
N ALA A 17 -17.24 -4.91 -3.26
CA ALA A 17 -18.59 -5.44 -3.01
C ALA A 17 -18.74 -6.00 -1.58
N SER A 18 -17.74 -6.74 -1.09
CA SER A 18 -17.86 -7.57 0.11
C SER A 18 -17.31 -6.95 1.40
N LYS A 19 -16.40 -5.98 1.29
CA LYS A 19 -15.74 -5.40 2.47
C LYS A 19 -16.35 -4.06 2.85
N ARG A 20 -16.36 -3.80 4.17
CA ARG A 20 -16.75 -2.50 4.74
C ARG A 20 -15.67 -1.45 4.46
N VAL A 21 -14.41 -1.86 4.61
CA VAL A 21 -13.23 -1.00 4.44
C VAL A 21 -12.15 -1.77 3.69
N VAL A 22 -11.38 -1.08 2.85
CA VAL A 22 -10.20 -1.62 2.18
C VAL A 22 -9.01 -0.75 2.52
N VAL A 23 -8.03 -1.36 3.17
CA VAL A 23 -6.81 -0.71 3.63
C VAL A 23 -5.70 -0.99 2.62
N ILE A 24 -5.07 0.07 2.14
CA ILE A 24 -3.86 0.01 1.33
C ILE A 24 -2.66 0.23 2.26
N LEU A 25 -1.77 -0.73 2.29
CA LEU A 25 -0.48 -0.68 2.96
C LEU A 25 0.62 -0.45 1.93
N ILE A 26 1.40 0.61 2.07
CA ILE A 26 2.54 0.90 1.20
C ILE A 26 3.83 0.70 1.98
N LYS A 27 4.79 -0.03 1.40
CA LYS A 27 6.10 -0.30 2.00
C LYS A 27 7.26 -0.13 1.01
N TRP A 28 8.30 0.56 1.47
CA TRP A 28 9.52 0.79 0.73
C TRP A 28 10.73 0.00 1.24
N LYS A 29 11.21 0.27 2.46
CA LYS A 29 12.63 0.03 2.80
C LYS A 29 12.87 -0.75 4.09
N TYR A 30 12.20 -0.40 5.18
CA TYR A 30 12.59 -0.92 6.50
C TYR A 30 11.91 -2.26 6.80
N PRO A 31 12.61 -3.24 7.38
CA PRO A 31 12.01 -4.48 7.85
C PRO A 31 11.09 -4.14 9.04
N PHE A 32 9.77 -4.22 8.84
CA PHE A 32 8.79 -3.86 9.88
C PHE A 32 7.71 -4.95 10.03
N PHE A 33 8.06 -6.21 9.77
CA PHE A 33 7.06 -7.28 9.75
C PHE A 33 7.33 -8.40 10.76
N THR A 34 8.03 -8.12 11.85
CA THR A 34 8.03 -9.03 13.01
C THR A 34 6.62 -9.15 13.62
N GLU A 35 5.79 -8.12 13.54
CA GLU A 35 4.46 -8.11 14.18
C GLU A 35 3.32 -8.74 13.35
N LEU A 36 3.49 -8.90 12.04
CA LEU A 36 2.44 -9.49 11.18
C LEU A 36 2.25 -10.99 11.37
N GLN A 37 3.21 -11.71 11.94
CA GLN A 37 3.08 -13.15 12.17
C GLN A 37 1.85 -13.50 13.01
N ASN A 38 1.48 -12.61 13.93
CA ASN A 38 0.31 -12.77 14.79
C ASN A 38 -0.91 -11.94 14.32
N PHE A 39 -0.80 -11.24 13.18
CA PHE A 39 -1.86 -10.37 12.71
C PHE A 39 -3.03 -11.16 12.14
N GLN A 40 -4.19 -11.00 12.76
CA GLN A 40 -5.45 -11.50 12.26
C GLN A 40 -6.25 -10.36 11.64
N LYS A 41 -6.33 -10.36 10.30
CA LYS A 41 -7.13 -9.39 9.55
C LYS A 41 -8.62 -9.56 9.90
N PRO A 42 -9.35 -8.49 10.27
CA PRO A 42 -10.80 -8.54 10.44
C PRO A 42 -11.49 -9.01 9.15
N ARG A 43 -12.53 -9.85 9.27
CA ARG A 43 -13.20 -10.46 8.11
C ARG A 43 -13.87 -9.45 7.17
N ASP A 44 -14.33 -8.34 7.72
CA ASP A 44 -15.00 -7.24 7.02
C ASP A 44 -14.02 -6.24 6.37
N THR A 45 -12.72 -6.49 6.49
CA THR A 45 -11.65 -5.61 6.02
C THR A 45 -10.89 -6.27 4.88
N GLY A 46 -10.71 -5.53 3.79
CA GLY A 46 -9.79 -5.86 2.71
C GLY A 46 -8.40 -5.28 2.99
N LEU A 47 -7.34 -6.02 2.71
CA LEU A 47 -5.97 -5.56 2.87
C LEU A 47 -5.19 -5.73 1.56
N VAL A 48 -4.77 -4.60 0.99
CA VAL A 48 -3.98 -4.52 -0.24
C VAL A 48 -2.57 -4.04 0.11
N GLY A 49 -1.57 -4.82 -0.25
CA GLY A 49 -0.15 -4.48 -0.06
C GLY A 49 0.45 -3.91 -1.35
N ILE A 50 1.20 -2.81 -1.24
CA ILE A 50 2.03 -2.25 -2.30
C ILE A 50 3.45 -2.21 -1.78
N PHE A 51 4.29 -3.11 -2.24
CA PHE A 51 5.61 -3.37 -1.67
C PHE A 51 6.72 -3.22 -2.70
N ALA A 52 7.83 -2.63 -2.27
CA ALA A 52 8.98 -2.54 -3.14
C ALA A 52 9.67 -3.90 -3.29
N GLU A 53 10.09 -4.27 -4.50
CA GLU A 53 10.66 -5.58 -4.80
C GLU A 53 11.85 -5.97 -3.93
N GLN A 54 12.71 -5.02 -3.57
CA GLN A 54 13.87 -5.30 -2.70
C GLN A 54 13.49 -5.79 -1.30
N THR A 55 12.24 -5.57 -0.86
CA THR A 55 11.77 -6.03 0.44
C THR A 55 11.38 -7.52 0.44
N LYS A 56 11.28 -8.16 -0.74
CA LYS A 56 10.91 -9.59 -0.87
C LYS A 56 11.80 -10.48 0.01
N ALA A 57 13.11 -10.24 0.03
CA ALA A 57 14.06 -11.02 0.82
C ALA A 57 13.91 -10.85 2.34
N GLN A 58 13.17 -9.83 2.79
CA GLN A 58 12.95 -9.52 4.20
C GLN A 58 11.58 -10.01 4.69
N MET A 59 10.72 -10.52 3.80
CA MET A 59 9.41 -11.04 4.16
C MET A 59 9.53 -12.43 4.79
N PHE A 60 8.80 -12.67 5.86
CA PHE A 60 8.70 -14.00 6.45
C PHE A 60 7.83 -14.92 5.58
N GLU A 61 8.06 -16.23 5.69
CA GLU A 61 7.28 -17.23 4.95
C GLU A 61 5.79 -17.15 5.30
N GLY A 62 4.93 -17.11 4.29
CA GLY A 62 3.47 -17.04 4.48
C GLY A 62 2.92 -15.65 4.74
N PHE A 63 3.75 -14.60 4.74
CA PHE A 63 3.32 -13.20 4.80
C PHE A 63 2.18 -12.86 3.83
N GLU A 64 2.22 -13.42 2.62
CA GLU A 64 1.23 -13.14 1.58
C GLU A 64 -0.20 -13.51 1.99
N LYS A 65 -0.36 -14.46 2.93
CA LYS A 65 -1.67 -14.93 3.42
C LYS A 65 -2.45 -13.86 4.19
N HIS A 66 -1.79 -12.82 4.69
CA HIS A 66 -2.46 -11.74 5.41
C HIS A 66 -3.12 -10.73 4.47
N PHE A 67 -2.75 -10.73 3.18
CA PHE A 67 -3.21 -9.79 2.17
C PHE A 67 -4.22 -10.44 1.23
N ASP A 68 -5.23 -9.70 0.81
CA ASP A 68 -6.12 -10.14 -0.28
C ASP A 68 -5.45 -9.94 -1.63
N LEU A 69 -4.57 -8.94 -1.73
CA LEU A 69 -3.88 -8.59 -2.96
C LEU A 69 -2.54 -7.92 -2.66
N ILE A 70 -1.50 -8.29 -3.41
CA ILE A 70 -0.16 -7.71 -3.30
C ILE A 70 0.28 -7.20 -4.68
N PHE A 71 0.77 -5.98 -4.70
CA PHE A 71 1.47 -5.37 -5.82
C PHE A 71 2.93 -5.18 -5.46
N TRP A 72 3.80 -5.60 -6.37
CA TRP A 72 5.23 -5.38 -6.27
C TRP A 72 5.62 -4.24 -7.21
N TYR A 73 6.34 -3.25 -6.71
CA TYR A 73 6.85 -2.13 -7.51
C TYR A 73 8.37 -2.09 -7.45
N LYS A 74 9.01 -1.63 -8.51
CA LYS A 74 10.47 -1.50 -8.54
C LYS A 74 10.83 -0.14 -7.95
N ALA A 75 11.42 -0.11 -6.76
CA ALA A 75 11.94 1.15 -6.25
C ALA A 75 13.18 1.53 -7.07
N ASP A 76 13.10 2.66 -7.78
CA ASP A 76 14.24 3.20 -8.48
C ASP A 76 15.12 3.99 -7.50
N TYR A 77 16.31 3.46 -7.24
CA TYR A 77 17.30 4.11 -6.38
C TYR A 77 18.17 5.14 -7.11
N THR A 78 18.07 5.25 -8.44
CA THR A 78 18.89 6.19 -9.22
C THR A 78 18.44 7.63 -9.08
N LEU A 79 17.17 7.87 -8.74
CA LEU A 79 16.67 9.19 -8.34
C LEU A 79 17.30 9.70 -7.03
N PHE A 80 18.03 8.87 -6.27
CA PHE A 80 18.56 9.23 -4.96
C PHE A 80 19.75 10.20 -4.97
N GLU A 81 20.43 10.38 -6.11
CA GLU A 81 21.44 11.46 -6.20
C GLU A 81 20.81 12.85 -5.99
N GLY A 82 19.50 13.01 -6.22
CA GLY A 82 18.73 14.22 -5.86
C GLY A 82 18.04 14.17 -4.48
N VAL A 83 17.94 13.00 -3.83
CA VAL A 83 17.16 12.79 -2.59
C VAL A 83 17.98 13.07 -1.33
N TYR A 84 19.31 13.16 -1.42
CA TYR A 84 20.13 13.65 -0.31
C TYR A 84 19.86 15.12 0.05
N CYS A 85 19.19 15.88 -0.83
CA CYS A 85 18.89 17.30 -0.61
C CYS A 85 17.52 17.56 0.03
N ASP A 86 16.57 16.62 -0.01
CA ASP A 86 15.21 16.79 0.55
C ASP A 86 14.69 15.47 1.15
N LEU A 87 14.97 15.29 2.44
CA LEU A 87 14.87 14.01 3.18
C LEU A 87 13.45 13.41 3.31
N ASN A 88 12.39 14.08 2.85
CA ASN A 88 11.01 13.67 3.12
C ASN A 88 10.11 13.50 1.88
N THR A 89 10.55 13.91 0.69
CA THR A 89 9.67 13.98 -0.50
C THR A 89 10.05 12.94 -1.53
N ILE A 90 9.95 11.66 -1.17
CA ILE A 90 10.21 10.61 -2.16
C ILE A 90 8.93 10.34 -2.97
N PHE A 91 8.85 10.91 -4.18
CA PHE A 91 7.77 10.63 -5.12
C PHE A 91 8.01 9.29 -5.83
N VAL A 92 7.02 8.39 -5.77
CA VAL A 92 7.07 7.10 -6.46
C VAL A 92 5.95 7.04 -7.51
N PRO A 93 6.23 7.38 -8.79
CA PRO A 93 5.21 7.43 -9.84
C PRO A 93 4.42 6.12 -9.98
N GLU A 94 5.09 4.98 -9.82
CA GLU A 94 4.46 3.66 -9.92
C GLU A 94 3.45 3.41 -8.80
N VAL A 95 3.73 3.85 -7.57
CA VAL A 95 2.79 3.73 -6.45
C VAL A 95 1.61 4.66 -6.67
N THR A 96 1.84 5.89 -7.14
CA THR A 96 0.77 6.84 -7.48
C THR A 96 -0.19 6.27 -8.52
N ASP A 97 0.33 5.69 -9.60
CA ASP A 97 -0.46 5.05 -10.65
C ASP A 97 -1.25 3.84 -10.13
N LEU A 98 -0.63 3.00 -9.29
CA LEU A 98 -1.33 1.87 -8.65
C LEU A 98 -2.48 2.34 -7.74
N VAL A 99 -2.24 3.33 -6.88
CA VAL A 99 -3.28 3.89 -5.99
C VAL A 99 -4.40 4.53 -6.80
N GLN A 100 -4.08 5.24 -7.89
CA GLN A 100 -5.09 5.79 -8.80
C GLN A 100 -5.94 4.69 -9.45
N LYS A 101 -5.33 3.60 -9.90
CA LYS A 101 -6.05 2.48 -10.52
C LYS A 101 -6.95 1.77 -9.49
N ILE A 102 -6.48 1.60 -8.26
CA ILE A 102 -7.27 1.02 -7.15
C ILE A 102 -8.45 1.93 -6.80
N SER A 103 -8.24 3.25 -6.72
CA SER A 103 -9.31 4.21 -6.37
C SER A 103 -10.40 4.35 -7.43
N LYS A 104 -10.12 3.95 -8.68
CA LYS A 104 -11.15 3.81 -9.72
C LYS A 104 -12.02 2.56 -9.57
N LYS A 105 -11.57 1.56 -8.80
CA LYS A 105 -12.26 0.26 -8.64
C LYS A 105 -12.91 0.08 -7.29
N ILE A 106 -12.40 0.74 -6.25
CA ILE A 106 -12.95 0.69 -4.90
C ILE A 106 -13.54 2.05 -4.56
N SER A 107 -14.73 2.06 -3.98
CA SER A 107 -15.37 3.30 -3.54
C SER A 107 -14.47 4.03 -2.53
N ILE A 108 -14.23 5.31 -2.81
CA ILE A 108 -13.26 6.15 -2.08
C ILE A 108 -13.53 6.24 -0.58
N ASN A 109 -14.80 6.15 -0.17
CA ASN A 109 -15.25 6.13 1.22
C ASN A 109 -14.86 4.84 1.97
N LYS A 110 -14.63 3.73 1.24
CA LYS A 110 -14.13 2.46 1.79
C LYS A 110 -12.61 2.42 1.83
N LEU A 111 -11.93 3.22 1.01
CA LEU A 111 -10.48 3.23 0.94
C LEU A 111 -9.84 3.94 2.13
N LYS A 112 -8.84 3.29 2.72
CA LYS A 112 -7.96 3.84 3.74
C LYS A 112 -6.52 3.58 3.36
N LEU A 113 -5.64 4.53 3.63
CA LEU A 113 -4.21 4.36 3.44
C LEU A 113 -3.55 4.27 4.82
N LEU A 114 -2.91 3.14 5.12
CA LEU A 114 -2.21 2.94 6.40
C LEU A 114 -0.92 3.77 6.38
N ASP A 115 -0.73 4.63 7.37
CA ASP A 115 0.59 5.25 7.59
C ASP A 115 1.53 4.21 8.16
N THR A 116 2.69 4.07 7.53
CA THR A 116 3.82 3.31 8.06
C THR A 116 4.88 4.30 8.51
N GLU A 117 5.69 3.92 9.51
CA GLU A 117 6.83 4.71 10.00
C GLU A 117 7.99 4.70 8.99
N GLU A 118 7.73 5.15 7.77
CA GLU A 118 8.71 5.22 6.69
C GLU A 118 8.95 6.68 6.28
N LEU A 119 10.07 6.93 5.60
CA LEU A 119 10.48 8.22 5.01
C LEU A 119 9.47 8.80 3.99
N MET A 120 8.28 8.22 3.87
CA MET A 120 7.24 8.55 2.90
C MET A 120 6.05 9.29 3.51
N ILE A 121 6.06 9.71 4.78
CA ILE A 121 4.87 10.33 5.41
C ILE A 121 4.29 11.47 4.55
N ASP A 122 5.13 12.34 3.99
CA ASP A 122 4.67 13.43 3.11
C ASP A 122 4.10 12.91 1.78
N PHE A 123 4.70 11.88 1.19
CA PHE A 123 4.17 11.21 0.00
C PHE A 123 2.82 10.54 0.28
N LEU A 124 2.65 9.86 1.41
CA LEU A 124 1.39 9.27 1.84
C LEU A 124 0.32 10.35 2.10
N CYS A 125 0.71 11.47 2.71
CA CYS A 125 -0.15 12.65 2.87
C CYS A 125 -0.57 13.24 1.52
N GLN A 126 0.34 13.29 0.55
CA GLN A 126 0.06 13.77 -0.79
C GLN A 126 -0.92 12.84 -1.52
N LEU A 127 -0.70 11.52 -1.49
CA LEU A 127 -1.63 10.53 -2.07
C LEU A 127 -3.04 10.64 -1.48
N ARG A 128 -3.13 10.86 -0.16
CA ARG A 128 -4.43 11.08 0.51
C ARG A 128 -5.13 12.33 0.01
N LYS A 129 -4.41 13.43 -0.17
CA LYS A 129 -4.97 14.68 -0.71
C LYS A 129 -5.41 14.50 -2.16
N ASP A 130 -4.54 13.95 -3.00
CA ASP A 130 -4.78 13.80 -4.44
C ASP A 130 -5.95 12.88 -4.75
N PHE A 131 -6.07 11.79 -3.99
CA PHE A 131 -7.12 10.80 -4.19
C PHE A 131 -8.24 10.86 -3.16
N ARG A 132 -8.28 11.89 -2.31
CA ARG A 132 -9.25 12.07 -1.21
C ARG A 132 -9.46 10.79 -0.37
N ILE A 133 -8.38 10.02 -0.19
CA ILE A 133 -8.37 8.80 0.61
C ILE A 133 -8.14 9.20 2.06
N ALA A 134 -8.94 8.65 2.96
CA ALA A 134 -8.77 8.95 4.37
C ALA A 134 -7.53 8.26 4.94
N GLY A 135 -6.85 8.97 5.84
CA GLY A 135 -5.77 8.41 6.64
C GLY A 135 -6.25 7.57 7.82
N ASN A 136 -5.30 6.92 8.49
CA ASN A 136 -5.61 5.91 9.48
C ASN A 136 -6.47 6.39 10.66
N LEU A 137 -7.29 5.45 11.13
CA LEU A 137 -7.88 5.40 12.46
C LEU A 137 -6.75 5.28 13.49
N LYS A 138 -6.80 6.09 14.56
CA LYS A 138 -5.97 5.89 15.75
C LYS A 138 -6.20 4.48 16.27
N LYS A 139 -5.22 3.59 16.10
CA LYS A 139 -5.19 2.18 16.55
C LYS A 139 -6.38 1.33 16.07
N LEU A 140 -6.08 0.19 15.45
CA LEU A 140 -7.04 -0.91 15.37
C LEU A 140 -7.05 -1.56 16.77
N ASP A 141 -7.76 -0.93 17.71
CA ASP A 141 -8.12 -1.51 19.00
C ASP A 141 -9.42 -2.35 18.83
#